data_AF-A0A2M7SH09-F1
#
_entry.id   AF-A0A2M7SH09-F1
#
_cell.length_a   1.000
_cell.length_b   1.000
_cell.length_c   1.000
_cell.angle_alpha   90.00
_cell.angle_beta   90.00
_cell.angle_gamma   90.00
#
_symmetry.space_group_name_H-M   'P 1'
#
loop_
_entity.id
_entity.type
_entity.pdbx_description
1 polymer ?
#
loop_
_entity_poly.entity_id
_entity_poly.type
_entity_poly.pdbx_seq_one_letter_code
_entity_poly.pdbx_strand_id
1 'polypeptide(L)'
;MEGKDFLEVANRLFKSAHEADRRTSVSRSYYAVFNHVKTVLESFGITLSSDASAHQKICQYLRNSGLDEAEGAAQNLSSLRTTRNDADYDMKASVFDNKNCLLWYKKAELCIDSFNGVDKKELRKGIIEYKRIIND
;
A
#
# COMPACT_ATOMS: atom_id res chain seq x y z
N MET A 1 -4.60 11.25 12.00
CA MET A 1 -4.40 11.15 10.55
C MET A 1 -4.38 9.67 10.20
N GLU A 2 -5.19 9.26 9.25
CA GLU A 2 -5.33 7.88 8.80
C GLU A 2 -4.72 7.70 7.41
N GLY A 3 -4.56 6.45 6.97
CA GLY A 3 -4.11 6.16 5.60
C GLY A 3 -5.00 6.83 4.53
N LYS A 4 -6.32 6.87 4.76
CA LYS A 4 -7.29 7.46 3.82
C LYS A 4 -7.06 8.95 3.56
N ASP A 5 -6.52 9.69 4.53
CA ASP A 5 -6.20 11.12 4.37
C ASP A 5 -5.19 11.34 3.21
N PHE A 6 -4.28 10.38 3.00
CA PHE A 6 -3.35 10.43 1.86
C PHE A 6 -4.04 10.14 0.52
N LEU A 7 -5.09 9.33 0.50
CA LEU A 7 -5.85 9.03 -0.72
C LEU A 7 -6.58 10.28 -1.22
N GLU A 8 -7.11 11.11 -0.30
CA GLU A 8 -7.71 12.40 -0.64
C GLU A 8 -6.70 13.35 -1.30
N VAL A 9 -5.47 13.41 -0.77
CA VAL A 9 -4.39 14.19 -1.38
C VAL A 9 -4.08 13.66 -2.78
N ALA A 10 -3.97 12.34 -2.95
CA ALA A 10 -3.75 11.74 -4.26
C ALA A 10 -4.85 12.11 -5.27
N ASN A 11 -6.12 12.01 -4.86
CA ASN A 11 -7.27 12.38 -5.69
C ASN A 11 -7.19 13.83 -6.22
N ARG A 12 -6.74 14.77 -5.36
CA ARG A 12 -6.57 16.17 -5.77
C ARG A 12 -5.42 16.37 -6.77
N LEU A 13 -4.34 15.61 -6.62
CA LEU A 13 -3.08 15.89 -7.32
C LEU A 13 -2.92 15.14 -8.65
N PHE A 14 -3.56 13.98 -8.87
CA PHE A 14 -3.33 13.19 -10.09
C PHE A 14 -3.75 13.92 -11.38
N LYS A 15 -4.66 14.90 -11.29
CA LYS A 15 -5.16 15.70 -12.42
C LYS A 15 -4.35 16.99 -12.65
N SER A 16 -3.35 17.28 -11.83
CA SER A 16 -2.58 18.52 -11.95
C SER A 16 -1.91 18.64 -13.32
N ALA A 17 -1.76 19.87 -13.81
CA ALA A 17 -0.99 20.16 -15.00
C ALA A 17 0.53 19.94 -14.77
N HIS A 18 0.99 19.99 -13.52
CA HIS A 18 2.40 19.84 -13.15
C HIS A 18 2.75 18.38 -12.82
N GLU A 19 3.82 17.87 -13.42
CA GLU A 19 4.27 16.50 -13.17
C GLU A 19 4.68 16.26 -11.71
N ALA A 20 5.27 17.25 -11.04
CA ALA A 20 5.64 17.16 -9.64
C ALA A 20 4.44 16.81 -8.74
N ASP A 21 3.28 17.41 -8.98
CA ASP A 21 2.05 17.10 -8.27
C ASP A 21 1.56 15.69 -8.58
N ARG A 22 1.62 15.28 -9.85
CA ARG A 22 1.19 13.95 -10.27
C ARG A 22 2.08 12.84 -9.71
N ARG A 23 3.40 13.04 -9.65
CA ARG A 23 4.34 12.18 -8.94
C ARG A 23 4.01 12.12 -7.46
N THR A 24 3.74 13.27 -6.85
CA THR A 24 3.29 13.36 -5.45
C THR A 24 2.01 12.54 -5.23
N SER A 25 1.05 12.58 -6.17
CA SER A 25 -0.16 11.76 -6.11
C SER A 25 0.14 10.26 -6.04
N VAL A 26 1.08 9.77 -6.85
CA VAL A 26 1.51 8.35 -6.81
C VAL A 26 2.10 8.01 -5.45
N SER A 27 2.98 8.87 -4.93
CA SER A 27 3.58 8.73 -3.60
C SER A 27 2.51 8.64 -2.51
N ARG A 28 1.52 9.55 -2.55
CA ARG A 28 0.41 9.56 -1.58
C ARG A 28 -0.53 8.35 -1.73
N SER A 29 -0.74 7.87 -2.95
CA SER A 29 -1.53 6.65 -3.22
C SER A 29 -0.90 5.44 -2.53
N TYR A 30 0.43 5.29 -2.63
CA TYR A 30 1.16 4.24 -1.89
C TYR A 30 1.01 4.38 -0.37
N TYR A 31 1.27 5.58 0.17
CA TYR A 31 1.19 5.80 1.61
C TYR A 31 -0.22 5.60 2.16
N ALA A 32 -1.25 5.83 1.36
CA ALA A 32 -2.62 5.57 1.76
C ALA A 32 -2.85 4.08 2.05
N VAL A 33 -2.50 3.21 1.10
CA VAL A 33 -2.64 1.76 1.27
C VAL A 33 -1.71 1.25 2.37
N PHE A 34 -0.45 1.67 2.38
CA PHE A 34 0.54 1.20 3.35
C PHE A 34 0.12 1.50 4.79
N ASN A 35 -0.26 2.76 5.07
CA ASN A 35 -0.65 3.14 6.44
C ASN A 35 -1.99 2.51 6.83
N HIS A 36 -2.95 2.40 5.92
CA HIS A 36 -4.23 1.73 6.19
C HIS A 36 -4.03 0.26 6.59
N VAL A 37 -3.23 -0.47 5.82
CA VAL A 37 -2.88 -1.86 6.12
C VAL A 37 -2.08 -1.95 7.42
N LYS A 38 -1.07 -1.10 7.59
CA LYS A 38 -0.22 -1.07 8.80
C LYS A 38 -1.05 -0.94 10.06
N THR A 39 -1.98 0.02 10.11
CA THR A 39 -2.87 0.21 11.27
C THR A 39 -3.71 -1.02 11.58
N VAL A 40 -4.22 -1.73 10.56
CA VAL A 40 -4.96 -2.98 10.76
C VAL A 40 -4.06 -4.08 11.35
N LEU A 41 -2.84 -4.25 10.83
CA LEU A 41 -1.90 -5.24 11.34
C LEU A 41 -1.48 -4.92 12.80
N GLU A 42 -1.23 -3.65 13.11
CA GLU A 42 -0.93 -3.21 14.48
C GLU A 42 -2.10 -3.49 15.44
N SER A 43 -3.36 -3.36 14.98
CA SER A 43 -4.55 -3.72 15.77
C SER A 43 -4.61 -5.21 16.13
N PHE A 44 -3.87 -6.08 15.43
CA PHE A 44 -3.77 -7.50 15.76
C PHE A 44 -2.76 -7.79 16.88
N GLY A 45 -2.03 -6.77 17.34
CA GLY A 45 -0.92 -6.87 18.29
C GLY A 45 0.44 -7.08 17.61
N ILE A 46 0.54 -6.87 16.29
CA ILE A 46 1.78 -7.04 15.54
C ILE A 46 2.58 -5.73 15.58
N THR A 47 3.78 -5.78 16.13
CA THR A 47 4.67 -4.61 16.14
C THR A 47 5.45 -4.55 14.83
N LEU A 48 5.27 -3.46 14.08
CA LEU A 48 5.99 -3.18 12.84
C LEU A 48 7.00 -2.06 13.09
N SER A 49 8.20 -2.19 12.51
CA SER A 49 9.22 -1.16 12.60
C SER A 49 8.76 0.16 11.96
N SER A 50 9.44 1.25 12.31
CA SER A 50 9.25 2.56 11.68
C SER A 50 10.14 2.75 10.45
N ASP A 51 11.03 1.81 10.17
CA ASP A 51 11.99 1.88 9.06
C ASP A 51 11.50 1.15 7.79
N ALA A 52 12.33 1.14 6.76
CA ALA A 52 12.00 0.59 5.45
C ALA A 52 11.70 -0.93 5.45
N SER A 53 12.12 -1.67 6.49
CA SER A 53 11.83 -3.10 6.64
C SER A 53 10.34 -3.37 6.84
N ALA A 54 9.59 -2.44 7.42
CA ALA A 54 8.15 -2.58 7.60
C ALA A 54 7.41 -2.80 6.28
N HIS A 55 7.86 -2.15 5.20
CA HIS A 55 7.28 -2.33 3.86
C HIS A 55 7.38 -3.77 3.37
N GLN A 56 8.53 -4.42 3.57
CA GLN A 56 8.73 -5.81 3.17
C GLN A 56 7.94 -6.76 4.07
N LYS A 57 7.96 -6.50 5.38
CA LYS A 57 7.33 -7.33 6.40
C LYS A 57 5.80 -7.37 6.25
N ILE A 58 5.15 -6.23 6.00
CA ILE A 58 3.70 -6.18 5.71
C ILE A 58 3.37 -7.04 4.47
N CYS A 59 4.11 -6.89 3.37
CA CYS A 59 3.86 -7.69 2.16
C CYS A 59 4.05 -9.20 2.42
N GLN A 60 5.05 -9.58 3.21
CA GLN A 60 5.27 -10.99 3.58
C GLN A 60 4.11 -11.55 4.40
N TYR A 61 3.65 -10.82 5.42
CA TYR A 61 2.52 -11.25 6.24
C TYR A 61 1.24 -11.41 5.43
N LEU A 62 0.91 -10.42 4.59
CA LEU A 62 -0.27 -10.49 3.75
C LEU A 62 -0.22 -11.67 2.77
N ARG A 63 0.92 -11.83 2.06
CA ARG A 63 1.13 -12.92 1.09
C ARG A 63 1.05 -14.31 1.73
N ASN A 64 1.53 -14.46 2.96
CA ASN A 64 1.59 -15.76 3.64
C ASN A 64 0.45 -15.94 4.66
N SER A 65 -0.59 -15.11 4.61
CA SER A 65 -1.74 -15.24 5.50
C SER A 65 -2.70 -16.38 5.12
N GLY A 66 -2.54 -16.96 3.93
CA GLY A 66 -3.44 -17.99 3.40
C GLY A 66 -4.78 -17.45 2.87
N LEU A 67 -4.91 -16.13 2.68
CA LEU A 67 -6.09 -15.49 2.09
C LEU A 67 -5.72 -14.83 0.75
N ASP A 68 -6.41 -15.21 -0.32
CA ASP A 68 -6.16 -14.74 -1.67
C ASP A 68 -6.32 -13.22 -1.80
N GLU A 69 -7.32 -12.64 -1.14
CA GLU A 69 -7.57 -11.20 -1.16
C GLU A 69 -6.45 -10.42 -0.44
N ALA A 70 -5.89 -11.01 0.61
CA ALA A 70 -4.75 -10.41 1.32
C ALA A 70 -3.48 -10.51 0.46
N GLU A 71 -3.27 -11.62 -0.25
CA GLU A 71 -2.19 -11.73 -1.22
C GLU A 71 -2.34 -10.68 -2.33
N GLY A 72 -3.54 -10.48 -2.86
CA GLY A 72 -3.84 -9.42 -3.83
C GLY A 72 -3.46 -8.03 -3.31
N ALA A 73 -3.75 -7.73 -2.04
CA ALA A 73 -3.31 -6.50 -1.39
C ALA A 73 -1.78 -6.40 -1.31
N ALA A 74 -1.06 -7.49 -1.04
CA ALA A 74 0.41 -7.53 -1.03
C ALA A 74 1.01 -7.23 -2.42
N GLN A 75 0.42 -7.78 -3.48
CA GLN A 75 0.83 -7.55 -4.87
C GLN A 75 0.60 -6.08 -5.28
N ASN A 76 -0.55 -5.52 -4.90
CA ASN A 76 -0.87 -4.11 -5.12
C ASN A 76 0.09 -3.16 -4.38
N LEU A 77 0.34 -3.43 -3.09
CA LEU A 77 1.32 -2.68 -2.29
C LEU A 77 2.72 -2.71 -2.90
N SER A 78 3.16 -3.88 -3.36
CA SER A 78 4.46 -4.04 -4.00
C SER A 78 4.54 -3.22 -5.29
N SER A 79 3.50 -3.26 -6.12
CA SER A 79 3.41 -2.46 -7.35
C SER A 79 3.46 -0.96 -7.06
N LEU A 80 2.61 -0.51 -6.14
CA LEU A 80 2.54 0.90 -5.73
C LEU A 80 3.87 1.38 -5.15
N ARG A 81 4.58 0.55 -4.39
CA ARG A 81 5.90 0.87 -3.85
C ARG A 81 6.94 1.07 -4.95
N THR A 82 6.98 0.17 -5.93
CA THR A 82 7.90 0.29 -7.08
C THR A 82 7.64 1.60 -7.81
N THR A 83 6.40 1.86 -8.21
CA THR A 83 6.06 3.11 -8.93
C THR A 83 6.27 4.35 -8.06
N ARG A 84 6.05 4.27 -6.75
CA ARG A 84 6.39 5.37 -5.82
C ARG A 84 7.88 5.66 -5.79
N ASN A 85 8.74 4.64 -5.86
CA ASN A 85 10.19 4.86 -5.93
C ASN A 85 10.56 5.57 -7.24
N ASP A 86 9.98 5.17 -8.36
CA ASP A 86 10.19 5.83 -9.65
C ASP A 86 9.70 7.30 -9.59
N ALA A 87 8.54 7.54 -8.98
CA ALA A 87 7.95 8.86 -8.87
C ALA A 87 8.82 9.81 -8.02
N ASP A 88 9.30 9.31 -6.87
CA ASP A 88 10.03 10.12 -5.89
C ASP A 88 11.52 10.29 -6.25
N TYR A 89 12.14 9.33 -6.94
CA TYR A 89 13.60 9.29 -7.12
C TYR A 89 14.08 9.24 -8.58
N ASP A 90 13.28 8.74 -9.52
CA ASP A 90 13.69 8.68 -10.93
C ASP A 90 13.18 9.89 -11.72
N MET A 91 14.01 10.94 -11.78
CA MET A 91 13.71 12.16 -12.54
C MET A 91 13.77 11.96 -14.08
N LYS A 92 14.24 10.81 -14.56
CA LYS A 92 14.27 10.49 -15.99
C LYS A 92 13.03 9.71 -16.45
N ALA A 93 12.26 9.14 -15.52
CA ALA A 93 11.02 8.46 -15.85
C ALA A 93 10.00 9.43 -16.47
N SER A 94 9.46 9.09 -17.64
CA SER A 94 8.50 9.91 -18.39
C SER A 94 7.06 9.41 -18.33
N VAL A 95 6.79 8.45 -17.43
CA VAL A 95 5.50 7.73 -17.35
C VAL A 95 4.46 8.42 -16.46
N PHE A 96 4.74 9.60 -15.90
CA PHE A 96 3.88 10.31 -14.93
C PHE A 96 2.94 11.33 -15.57
N ASP A 97 2.22 10.90 -16.61
CA ASP A 97 1.10 11.65 -17.18
C ASP A 97 -0.20 11.46 -16.37
N ASN A 98 -1.23 12.25 -16.69
CA ASN A 98 -2.51 12.23 -15.97
C ASN A 98 -3.19 10.85 -15.97
N LYS A 99 -3.08 10.08 -17.06
CA LYS A 99 -3.76 8.78 -17.20
C LYS A 99 -3.07 7.73 -16.34
N ASN A 100 -1.74 7.69 -16.37
CA ASN A 100 -0.97 6.76 -15.55
C ASN A 100 -1.11 7.10 -14.06
N CYS A 101 -1.07 8.39 -13.69
CA CYS A 101 -1.28 8.79 -12.30
C CYS A 101 -2.72 8.52 -11.81
N LEU A 102 -3.73 8.67 -12.69
CA LEU A 102 -5.10 8.21 -12.40
C LEU A 102 -5.16 6.71 -12.15
N LEU A 103 -4.47 5.90 -12.98
CA LEU A 103 -4.43 4.44 -12.82
C LEU A 103 -3.87 4.06 -11.44
N TRP A 104 -2.77 4.68 -11.02
CA TRP A 104 -2.16 4.39 -9.71
C TRP A 104 -3.02 4.84 -8.53
N TYR A 105 -3.67 5.99 -8.66
CA TYR A 105 -4.68 6.44 -7.69
C TYR A 105 -5.82 5.42 -7.58
N LYS A 106 -6.42 5.01 -8.71
CA LYS A 106 -7.52 4.04 -8.73
C LYS A 106 -7.10 2.66 -8.22
N LYS A 107 -5.87 2.24 -8.50
CA LYS A 107 -5.31 0.99 -7.95
C LYS A 107 -5.20 1.05 -6.43
N ALA A 108 -4.80 2.18 -5.85
CA ALA A 108 -4.78 2.36 -4.40
C ALA A 108 -6.19 2.38 -3.79
N GLU A 109 -7.13 3.11 -4.41
CA GLU A 109 -8.54 3.15 -4.00
C GLU A 109 -9.14 1.73 -3.95
N LEU A 110 -9.06 0.99 -5.07
CA LEU A 110 -9.55 -0.39 -5.15
C LEU A 110 -8.84 -1.32 -4.16
N CYS A 111 -7.53 -1.16 -3.96
CA CYS A 111 -6.79 -1.98 -3.00
C CYS A 111 -7.29 -1.76 -1.56
N ILE A 112 -7.62 -0.53 -1.18
CA ILE A 112 -8.20 -0.25 0.15
C ILE A 112 -9.58 -0.89 0.27
N ASP A 113 -10.42 -0.77 -0.75
CA ASP A 113 -11.77 -1.32 -0.74
C ASP A 113 -11.75 -2.86 -0.66
N SER A 114 -10.96 -3.51 -1.52
CA SER A 114 -10.76 -4.96 -1.47
C SER A 114 -10.17 -5.40 -0.12
N PHE A 115 -9.18 -4.67 0.40
CA PHE A 115 -8.59 -5.01 1.70
C PHE A 115 -9.62 -4.85 2.83
N ASN A 116 -10.53 -3.88 2.78
CA ASN A 116 -11.60 -3.74 3.77
C ASN A 116 -12.55 -4.95 3.78
N GLY A 117 -12.73 -5.61 2.64
CA GLY A 117 -13.53 -6.83 2.52
C GLY A 117 -12.87 -8.10 3.09
N VAL A 118 -11.56 -8.09 3.36
CA VAL A 118 -10.84 -9.24 3.93
C VAL A 118 -11.32 -9.52 5.35
N ASP A 119 -11.66 -10.77 5.66
CA ASP A 119 -11.98 -11.21 7.02
C ASP A 119 -10.79 -10.99 7.96
N LYS A 120 -10.94 -10.04 8.89
CA LYS A 120 -9.87 -9.64 9.82
C LYS A 120 -9.54 -10.71 10.86
N LYS A 121 -10.48 -11.60 11.19
CA LYS A 121 -10.24 -12.70 12.13
C LYS A 121 -9.38 -13.77 11.48
N GLU A 122 -9.74 -14.20 10.26
CA GLU A 122 -8.94 -15.18 9.53
C GLU A 122 -7.59 -14.61 9.10
N LEU A 123 -7.54 -13.33 8.69
CA LEU A 123 -6.28 -12.66 8.37
C LEU A 123 -5.33 -12.66 9.57
N ARG A 124 -5.83 -12.29 10.76
CA ARG A 124 -5.04 -12.30 12.00
C ARG A 124 -4.51 -13.70 12.31
N LYS A 125 -5.38 -14.71 12.21
CA LYS A 125 -5.02 -16.12 12.46
C LYS A 125 -3.93 -16.59 11.50
N GLY A 126 -4.08 -16.33 10.21
CA GLY A 126 -3.10 -16.69 9.18
C GLY A 126 -1.74 -16.03 9.39
N ILE A 127 -1.72 -14.73 9.71
CA ILE A 127 -0.47 -14.01 9.99
C ILE A 127 0.21 -14.55 11.26
N ILE A 128 -0.53 -14.83 12.34
CA ILE A 128 0.04 -15.40 13.57
C ILE A 128 0.66 -16.78 13.30
N GLU A 129 -0.01 -17.61 12.49
CA GLU A 129 0.52 -18.92 12.14
C GLU A 129 1.80 -18.81 11.30
N TYR A 130 1.81 -17.93 10.31
CA TYR A 130 3.02 -17.65 9.52
C TYR A 130 4.18 -17.14 10.39
N LYS A 131 3.90 -16.22 11.32
CA LYS A 131 4.89 -15.71 12.29
C LYS A 131 5.56 -16.81 13.10
N ARG A 132 4.80 -17.83 13.53
CA ARG A 132 5.35 -19.01 14.21
C ARG A 132 6.29 -19.82 13.32
N ILE A 133 5.97 -19.96 12.03
CA ILE A 133 6.81 -20.70 11.06
C ILE A 133 8.16 -20.01 10.88
N ILE A 134 8.18 -18.68 10.83
CA ILE A 134 9.40 -17.90 10.60
C ILE A 134 10.13 -17.46 11.88
N ASN A 135 9.66 -17.90 13.05
CA ASN A 135 10.19 -17.54 14.38
C ASN A 135 10.28 -16.02 14.63
N ASP A 136 9.22 -15.28 14.28
CA ASP A 136 9.11 -13.82 14.42
C ASP A 136 7.91 -13.40 15.28
#